data_AF-A0A6A6SVD6-F1
#
_entry.id   AF-A0A6A6SVD6-F1
#
_cell.length_a   1.000
_cell.length_b   1.000
_cell.length_c   1.000
_cell.angle_alpha   90.00
_cell.angle_beta   90.00
_cell.angle_gamma   90.00
#
_symmetry.space_group_name_H-M   'P 1'
#
loop_
_entity.id
_entity.type
_entity.pdbx_description
1 polymer ?
#
loop_
_entity_poly.entity_id
_entity_poly.type
_entity_poly.pdbx_seq_one_letter_code
_entity_poly.pdbx_strand_id
1 'polypeptide(L)'
;MARAIASFEPKVDVPKALEKVFNRAIEARRRAWSWFQSSDHGYKSNKRHSYFITVLEIAIGVLRPLIPLDSTDGQLNHVPVENRFVSLAVEETDPLDDLIPEVRQHRLPKVTTAAIEQDEDGIEEEFFFAIKSFLKELDNMRMFIWGEWLEYSETGQGLTRAALLTNTAVDFVRSAEYQLEHTLKRPKRYPANQFPVWTLPALVFYRSYEIFHDKPPDLLINPSMRLVPETVLHGCDQERYCFCSVYAALKFYLSGHKDNPSLSLHRHIPHIRGF
;
A
#
# COMPACT_ATOMS: atom_id res chain seq x y z
N MET A 1 22.95 1.85 13.81
CA MET A 1 22.29 3.17 14.00
C MET A 1 21.64 3.31 15.37
N ALA A 2 20.58 2.56 15.72
CA ALA A 2 19.91 2.69 17.03
C ALA A 2 20.87 2.60 18.23
N ARG A 3 21.80 1.63 18.22
CA ARG A 3 22.86 1.53 19.24
C ARG A 3 23.77 2.74 19.30
N ALA A 4 24.10 3.34 18.15
CA ALA A 4 24.96 4.52 18.07
C ALA A 4 24.25 5.77 18.62
N ILE A 5 22.94 5.89 18.40
CA ILE A 5 22.11 6.95 19.00
C ILE A 5 22.05 6.76 20.52
N ALA A 6 21.83 5.52 20.99
CA ALA A 6 21.77 5.21 22.41
C ALA A 6 23.09 5.38 23.15
N SER A 7 24.22 5.20 22.46
CA SER A 7 25.55 5.42 23.01
C SER A 7 26.09 6.84 22.79
N PHE A 8 25.30 7.74 22.19
CA PHE A 8 25.74 9.11 21.92
C PHE A 8 25.66 9.97 23.18
N GLU A 9 26.71 10.74 23.43
CA GLU A 9 26.76 11.74 24.50
C GLU A 9 26.94 13.13 23.88
N PRO A 10 26.15 14.16 24.30
CA PRO A 10 25.09 14.11 25.31
C PRO A 10 23.84 13.34 24.84
N LYS A 11 23.09 12.76 25.79
CA LYS A 11 21.90 11.95 25.48
C LYS A 11 20.89 12.76 24.65
N VAL A 12 20.46 12.17 23.54
CA VAL A 12 19.47 12.77 22.64
C VAL A 12 18.09 12.24 23.00
N ASP A 13 17.14 13.15 23.20
CA ASP A 13 15.74 12.80 23.36
C ASP A 13 15.16 12.30 22.04
N VAL A 14 14.59 11.09 22.07
CA VAL A 14 13.97 10.49 20.90
C VAL A 14 12.49 10.88 20.88
N PRO A 15 11.98 11.49 19.79
CA PRO A 15 10.58 11.89 19.72
C PRO A 15 9.62 10.69 19.84
N LYS A 16 8.55 10.83 20.64
CA LYS A 16 7.48 9.82 20.79
C LYS A 16 6.81 9.43 19.47
N ALA A 17 6.82 10.33 18.48
CA ALA A 17 6.35 10.04 17.12
C ALA A 17 7.13 8.88 16.48
N LEU A 18 8.42 8.73 16.80
CA LEU A 18 9.25 7.66 16.28
C LEU A 18 8.75 6.28 16.74
N GLU A 19 8.36 6.15 18.00
CA GLU A 19 7.75 4.90 18.51
C GLU A 19 6.48 4.53 17.74
N LYS A 20 5.60 5.51 17.48
CA LYS A 20 4.40 5.28 16.67
C LYS A 20 4.75 4.78 15.26
N VAL A 21 5.79 5.35 14.64
CA VAL A 21 6.24 4.93 13.30
C VAL A 21 6.81 3.51 13.33
N PHE A 22 7.65 3.18 14.31
CA PHE A 22 8.18 1.82 14.48
C PHE A 22 7.07 0.80 14.69
N ASN A 23 6.13 1.07 15.60
CA ASN A 23 5.02 0.16 15.88
C ASN A 23 4.14 -0.05 14.64
N ARG A 24 3.77 1.03 13.93
CA ARG A 24 3.02 0.93 12.67
C ARG A 24 3.77 0.11 11.62
N ALA A 25 5.08 0.31 11.48
CA ALA A 25 5.91 -0.42 10.53
C ALA A 25 6.04 -1.91 10.89
N ILE A 26 6.17 -2.24 12.18
CA ILE A 26 6.20 -3.62 12.69
C ILE A 26 4.84 -4.30 12.45
N GLU A 27 3.74 -3.64 12.80
CA GLU A 27 2.38 -4.14 12.61
C GLU A 27 2.06 -4.38 11.13
N ALA A 28 2.39 -3.42 10.25
CA ALA A 28 2.22 -3.59 8.81
C ALA A 28 2.99 -4.80 8.27
N ARG A 29 4.25 -4.97 8.70
CA ARG A 29 5.07 -6.11 8.28
C ARG A 29 4.61 -7.44 8.88
N ARG A 30 4.12 -7.46 10.11
CA ARG A 30 3.51 -8.66 10.73
C ARG A 30 2.24 -9.07 10.02
N ARG A 31 1.35 -8.11 9.70
CA ARG A 31 0.13 -8.37 8.92
C ARG A 31 0.45 -8.93 7.54
N ALA A 32 1.44 -8.34 6.86
CA ALA A 32 1.90 -8.87 5.59
C ALA A 32 2.47 -10.28 5.78
N TRP A 33 3.32 -10.51 6.78
CA TRP A 33 3.91 -11.81 7.08
C TRP A 33 2.87 -12.91 7.37
N SER A 34 1.90 -12.65 8.24
CA SER A 34 0.82 -13.62 8.51
C SER A 34 0.05 -13.97 7.24
N TRP A 35 -0.12 -12.99 6.37
CA TRP A 35 -0.82 -13.17 5.12
C TRP A 35 0.01 -13.89 4.04
N PHE A 36 1.34 -13.74 4.06
CA PHE A 36 2.24 -14.59 3.27
C PHE A 36 2.29 -16.03 3.78
N GLN A 37 2.11 -16.28 5.08
CA GLN A 37 2.07 -17.65 5.62
C GLN A 37 0.79 -18.40 5.24
N SER A 38 -0.35 -17.71 5.17
CA SER A 38 -1.62 -18.34 4.75
C SER A 38 -1.67 -18.65 3.25
N SER A 39 -0.73 -18.10 2.47
CA SER A 39 -0.55 -18.36 1.03
C SER A 39 0.66 -19.32 0.89
N ASP A 40 0.42 -20.63 0.90
CA ASP A 40 1.39 -21.74 1.09
C ASP A 40 2.53 -21.90 0.05
N HIS A 41 3.01 -20.83 -0.57
CA HIS A 41 3.89 -20.89 -1.77
C HIS A 41 5.14 -20.00 -1.69
N GLY A 42 5.76 -19.80 -0.52
CA GLY A 42 6.89 -18.86 -0.41
C GLY A 42 7.83 -18.98 0.79
N TYR A 43 8.52 -20.11 0.96
CA TYR A 43 9.40 -20.36 2.12
C TYR A 43 10.61 -19.39 2.25
N LYS A 44 11.11 -18.80 1.14
CA LYS A 44 12.30 -17.93 1.15
C LYS A 44 12.02 -16.46 1.47
N SER A 45 10.99 -15.85 0.87
CA SER A 45 10.59 -14.45 1.14
C SER A 45 10.19 -14.25 2.61
N ASN A 46 9.63 -15.28 3.24
CA ASN A 46 9.13 -15.22 4.61
C ASN A 46 10.25 -15.07 5.66
N LYS A 47 11.46 -15.57 5.39
CA LYS A 47 12.60 -15.48 6.33
C LYS A 47 13.17 -14.07 6.44
N ARG A 48 13.13 -13.30 5.35
CA ARG A 48 13.66 -11.94 5.35
C ARG A 48 12.68 -10.97 6.02
N HIS A 49 11.38 -11.14 5.80
CA HIS A 49 10.36 -10.37 6.54
C HIS A 49 10.47 -10.58 8.06
N SER A 50 10.60 -11.82 8.53
CA SER A 50 10.76 -12.10 9.96
C SER A 50 12.08 -11.53 10.52
N TYR A 51 13.16 -11.60 9.74
CA TYR A 51 14.43 -10.96 10.09
C TYR A 51 14.28 -9.44 10.22
N PHE A 52 13.66 -8.76 9.25
CA PHE A 52 13.43 -7.31 9.31
C PHE A 52 12.55 -6.89 10.49
N ILE A 53 11.48 -7.65 10.78
CA ILE A 53 10.64 -7.42 11.96
C ILE A 53 11.49 -7.49 13.23
N THR A 54 12.32 -8.53 13.35
CA THR A 54 13.23 -8.71 14.50
C THR A 54 14.21 -7.54 14.63
N VAL A 55 14.78 -7.06 13.53
CA VAL A 55 15.68 -5.91 13.52
C VAL A 55 14.96 -4.63 14.00
N LEU A 56 13.73 -4.39 13.54
CA LEU A 56 12.92 -3.24 13.96
C LEU A 56 12.57 -3.31 15.45
N GLU A 57 12.22 -4.49 15.95
CA GLU A 57 11.92 -4.74 17.37
C GLU A 57 13.14 -4.49 18.27
N ILE A 58 14.31 -4.98 17.86
CA ILE A 58 15.57 -4.71 18.56
C ILE A 58 15.88 -3.21 18.54
N ALA A 59 15.71 -2.54 17.40
CA ALA A 59 15.99 -1.13 17.25
C ALA A 59 15.11 -0.26 18.16
N ILE A 60 13.79 -0.49 18.18
CA ILE A 60 12.90 0.26 19.07
C ILE A 60 13.16 -0.09 20.54
N GLY A 61 13.52 -1.34 20.87
CA GLY A 61 13.91 -1.73 22.22
C GLY A 61 15.13 -0.96 22.74
N VAL A 62 16.09 -0.66 21.87
CA VAL A 62 17.26 0.16 22.20
C VAL A 62 16.92 1.65 22.34
N LEU A 63 15.97 2.15 21.55
CA LEU A 63 15.60 3.59 21.55
C LEU A 63 14.56 3.95 22.61
N ARG A 64 13.71 3.00 23.05
CA ARG A 64 12.62 3.24 24.00
C ARG A 64 13.05 3.91 25.31
N PRO A 65 14.21 3.60 25.92
CA PRO A 65 14.68 4.28 27.14
C PRO A 65 15.03 5.77 26.94
N LEU A 66 15.18 6.22 25.69
CA LEU A 66 15.50 7.61 25.33
C LEU A 66 14.23 8.40 24.96
N ILE A 67 13.06 7.75 25.00
CA ILE A 67 11.78 8.41 24.76
C ILE A 67 11.34 9.00 26.10
N PRO A 68 11.08 10.31 26.16
CA PRO A 68 10.57 10.94 27.38
C PRO A 68 9.29 10.24 27.83
N LEU A 69 9.27 9.72 29.07
CA LEU A 69 8.02 9.31 29.71
C LEU A 69 7.25 10.57 30.05
N ASP A 70 6.15 10.81 29.34
CA ASP A 70 5.16 11.82 29.75
C ASP A 70 4.71 11.46 31.17
N SER A 71 5.21 12.20 32.16
CA SER A 71 4.72 12.14 33.54
C SER A 71 3.42 12.94 33.62
N THR A 72 2.35 12.39 33.05
CA THR A 72 0.97 12.81 33.35
C THR A 72 0.03 11.62 33.19
N ASP A 73 0.02 10.76 34.20
CA ASP A 73 -1.21 10.10 34.62
C ASP A 73 -1.96 11.14 35.47
N GLY A 74 -3.05 11.71 34.92
CA GLY A 74 -3.72 12.86 35.52
C GLY A 74 -4.94 13.33 34.74
N GLN A 75 -6.08 12.70 35.03
CA GLN A 75 -7.45 13.15 34.78
C GLN A 75 -7.90 13.41 33.33
N LEU A 76 -8.98 12.69 32.98
CA LEU A 76 -9.94 13.03 31.95
C LEU A 76 -10.48 14.45 32.17
N ASN A 77 -9.78 15.47 31.70
CA ASN A 77 -10.35 16.78 31.44
C ASN A 77 -10.22 17.06 29.95
N HIS A 78 -11.34 17.41 29.35
CA HIS A 78 -11.50 17.85 27.96
C HIS A 78 -10.33 18.76 27.57
N VAL A 79 -9.36 18.22 26.83
CA VAL A 79 -8.36 19.05 26.15
C VAL A 79 -9.13 19.70 25.00
N PRO A 80 -9.29 21.03 24.96
CA PRO A 80 -9.80 21.68 23.77
C PRO A 80 -8.86 21.29 22.64
N VAL A 81 -9.40 20.75 21.55
CA VAL A 81 -8.62 20.54 20.32
C VAL A 81 -8.37 21.92 19.73
N GLU A 82 -7.54 22.71 20.39
CA GLU A 82 -6.96 23.90 19.80
C GLU A 82 -5.89 23.45 18.83
N ASN A 83 -5.97 24.02 17.63
CA ASN A 83 -5.00 23.80 16.59
C ASN A 83 -3.61 24.15 17.13
N ARG A 84 -2.71 23.16 17.24
CA ARG A 84 -1.34 23.37 17.73
C ARG A 84 -0.50 24.27 16.82
N PHE A 85 -1.02 24.61 15.65
CA PHE A 85 -0.45 25.55 14.69
C PHE A 85 -1.08 26.94 14.75
N VAL A 86 -2.05 27.21 15.66
CA VAL A 86 -2.70 28.53 15.75
C VAL A 86 -1.71 29.64 16.13
N SER A 87 -0.63 29.29 16.83
CA SER A 87 0.43 30.22 17.23
C SER A 87 1.54 30.38 16.20
N LEU A 88 1.52 29.58 15.12
CA LEU A 88 2.47 29.72 14.02
C LEU A 88 1.90 30.76 13.05
N ALA A 89 2.32 32.01 13.21
CA ALA A 89 2.23 32.99 12.14
C ALA A 89 3.08 32.48 10.98
N VAL A 90 2.43 32.12 9.86
CA VAL A 90 3.14 31.83 8.62
C VAL A 90 3.64 33.16 8.10
N GLU A 91 4.86 33.53 8.49
CA GLU A 91 5.59 34.61 7.84
C GLU A 91 6.00 34.10 6.46
N GLU A 92 5.55 34.80 5.40
CA GLU A 92 6.05 34.57 4.05
C GLU A 92 7.55 34.86 4.08
N THR A 93 8.37 33.85 3.80
CA THR A 93 9.83 34.02 3.78
C THR A 93 10.19 34.87 2.59
N ASP A 94 10.60 36.11 2.86
CA ASP A 94 11.10 37.02 1.84
C ASP A 94 12.45 36.45 1.35
N PRO A 95 12.74 36.40 0.04
CA PRO A 95 14.04 35.96 -0.47
C PRO A 95 15.22 36.81 0.05
N LEU A 96 14.96 37.93 0.73
CA LEU A 96 15.95 38.73 1.46
C LEU A 96 16.37 38.12 2.81
N ASP A 97 15.58 37.23 3.42
CA ASP A 97 15.91 36.58 4.70
C ASP A 97 17.15 35.67 4.58
N ASP A 98 17.47 35.20 3.37
CA ASP A 98 18.71 34.48 3.08
C ASP A 98 19.98 35.34 3.26
N LEU A 99 19.84 36.66 3.36
CA LEU A 99 20.93 37.61 3.59
C LEU A 99 21.12 37.94 5.07
N ILE A 100 20.19 37.55 5.95
CA ILE A 100 20.27 37.80 7.40
C ILE A 100 21.06 36.66 8.06
N PRO A 101 22.23 36.94 8.66
CA PRO A 101 23.09 35.90 9.25
C PRO A 101 22.43 35.13 10.40
N GLU A 102 21.59 35.78 11.22
CA GLU A 102 20.89 35.13 12.33
C GLU A 102 19.86 34.07 11.86
N VAL A 103 19.22 34.28 10.71
CA VAL A 103 18.23 33.34 10.13
C VAL A 103 18.91 32.09 9.57
N ARG A 104 20.15 32.21 9.05
CA ARG A 104 20.95 31.05 8.61
C ARG A 104 21.33 30.11 9.75
N GLN A 105 21.50 30.63 10.98
CA GLN A 105 21.91 29.83 12.14
C GLN A 105 20.83 28.87 12.64
N HIS A 106 19.55 29.13 12.31
CA HIS A 106 18.41 28.33 12.76
C HIS A 106 17.96 27.28 11.73
N ARG A 107 18.64 27.16 10.59
CA ARG A 107 18.37 26.07 9.64
C ARG A 107 18.84 24.76 10.24
N LEU A 108 17.90 23.83 10.43
CA LEU A 108 18.21 22.44 10.77
C LEU A 108 19.32 21.95 9.84
N PRO A 109 20.38 21.30 10.34
CA PRO A 109 21.46 20.81 9.51
C PRO A 109 20.86 19.95 8.40
N LYS A 110 21.28 20.21 7.16
CA LYS A 110 20.85 19.45 5.99
C LYS A 110 21.22 17.99 6.23
N VAL A 111 20.25 17.19 6.67
CA VAL A 111 20.46 15.78 7.00
C VAL A 111 20.93 15.11 5.73
N THR A 112 22.19 14.68 5.70
CA THR A 112 22.73 13.88 4.62
C THR A 112 21.89 12.61 4.55
N THR A 113 21.11 12.46 3.47
CA THR A 113 20.33 11.26 3.23
C THR A 113 21.30 10.10 3.13
N ALA A 114 21.38 9.28 4.18
CA ALA A 114 22.17 8.06 4.13
C ALA A 114 21.56 7.17 3.04
N ALA A 115 22.28 6.98 1.93
CA ALA A 115 21.88 6.06 0.89
C ALA A 115 21.97 4.64 1.45
N ILE A 116 20.81 4.05 1.76
CA ILE A 116 20.73 2.64 2.13
C ILE A 116 20.91 1.85 0.83
N GLU A 117 22.10 1.27 0.65
CA GLU A 117 22.33 0.30 -0.42
C GLU A 117 21.47 -0.92 -0.16
N GLN A 118 20.56 -1.20 -1.10
CA GLN A 118 19.77 -2.42 -1.15
C GLN A 118 20.26 -3.25 -2.32
N ASP A 119 20.43 -4.55 -2.08
CA ASP A 119 20.64 -5.51 -3.16
C ASP A 119 19.36 -5.64 -4.01
N GLU A 120 19.49 -6.17 -5.23
CA GLU A 120 18.35 -6.35 -6.14
C GLU A 120 17.25 -7.22 -5.51
N ASP A 121 17.63 -8.25 -4.76
CA ASP A 121 16.70 -9.13 -4.06
C ASP A 121 15.89 -8.34 -3.01
N GLY A 122 16.52 -7.40 -2.31
CA GLY A 122 15.85 -6.54 -1.32
C GLY A 122 14.91 -5.54 -1.96
N ILE A 123 15.29 -5.00 -3.13
CA ILE A 123 14.43 -4.13 -3.94
C ILE A 123 13.22 -4.92 -4.42
N GLU A 124 13.40 -6.14 -4.92
CA GLU A 124 12.29 -6.97 -5.40
C GLU A 124 11.32 -7.33 -4.27
N GLU A 125 11.82 -7.68 -3.08
CA GLU A 125 10.95 -7.96 -1.94
C GLU A 125 10.14 -6.75 -1.49
N GLU A 126 10.77 -5.58 -1.34
CA GLU A 126 10.07 -4.34 -0.96
C GLU A 126 9.08 -3.91 -2.05
N PHE A 127 9.43 -4.09 -3.33
CA PHE A 127 8.55 -3.85 -4.47
C PHE A 127 7.25 -4.65 -4.37
N PHE A 128 7.35 -5.97 -4.18
CA PHE A 128 6.16 -6.80 -4.04
C PHE A 128 5.42 -6.56 -2.73
N PHE A 129 6.12 -6.23 -1.63
CA PHE A 129 5.50 -5.83 -0.37
C PHE A 129 4.65 -4.56 -0.55
N ALA A 130 5.16 -3.55 -1.27
CA ALA A 130 4.44 -2.32 -1.56
C ALA A 130 3.17 -2.55 -2.38
N ILE A 131 3.26 -3.32 -3.48
CA ILE A 131 2.09 -3.67 -4.32
C ILE A 131 1.04 -4.40 -3.49
N LYS A 132 1.47 -5.38 -2.69
CA LYS A 132 0.60 -6.16 -1.83
C LYS A 132 -0.10 -5.31 -0.77
N SER A 133 0.64 -4.41 -0.13
CA SER A 133 0.09 -3.48 0.86
C SER A 133 -0.94 -2.56 0.21
N PHE A 134 -0.63 -2.03 -0.97
CA PHE A 134 -1.57 -1.23 -1.76
C PHE A 134 -2.85 -1.99 -2.06
N LEU A 135 -2.74 -3.21 -2.61
CA LEU A 135 -3.89 -4.06 -2.93
C LEU A 135 -4.74 -4.39 -1.70
N LYS A 136 -4.11 -4.59 -0.53
CA LYS A 136 -4.86 -4.84 0.70
C LYS A 136 -5.65 -3.62 1.16
N GLU A 137 -5.08 -2.43 1.04
CA GLU A 137 -5.82 -1.20 1.34
C GLU A 137 -6.95 -0.94 0.34
N LEU A 138 -6.77 -1.28 -0.94
CA LEU A 138 -7.87 -1.28 -1.94
C LEU A 138 -9.00 -2.22 -1.52
N ASP A 139 -8.66 -3.43 -1.09
CA ASP A 139 -9.65 -4.40 -0.60
C ASP A 139 -10.40 -3.88 0.63
N ASN A 140 -9.68 -3.28 1.60
CA ASN A 140 -10.30 -2.69 2.79
C ASN A 140 -11.29 -1.56 2.42
N MET A 141 -10.88 -0.65 1.54
CA MET A 141 -11.76 0.44 1.05
C MET A 141 -12.98 -0.14 0.33
N ARG A 142 -12.79 -1.14 -0.53
CA ARG A 142 -13.89 -1.81 -1.23
C ARG A 142 -14.86 -2.49 -0.27
N MET A 143 -14.37 -3.18 0.76
CA MET A 143 -15.22 -3.81 1.77
C MET A 143 -16.05 -2.78 2.54
N PHE A 144 -15.45 -1.64 2.88
CA PHE A 144 -16.16 -0.55 3.52
C PHE A 144 -17.29 -0.01 2.62
N ILE A 145 -16.98 0.32 1.36
CA ILE A 145 -17.97 0.80 0.37
C ILE A 145 -19.05 -0.24 0.13
N TRP A 146 -18.69 -1.53 0.05
CA TRP A 146 -19.66 -2.61 -0.07
C TRP A 146 -20.67 -2.59 1.08
N GLY A 147 -20.21 -2.42 2.32
CA GLY A 147 -21.08 -2.32 3.49
C GLY A 147 -22.09 -1.18 3.37
N GLU A 148 -21.65 -0.03 2.85
CA GLU A 148 -22.51 1.14 2.60
C GLU A 148 -23.59 0.86 1.55
N TRP A 149 -23.23 0.18 0.47
CA TRP A 149 -24.20 -0.23 -0.56
C TRP A 149 -25.15 -1.31 -0.07
N LEU A 150 -24.67 -2.23 0.76
CA LEU A 150 -25.49 -3.27 1.38
C LEU A 150 -26.55 -2.62 2.29
N GLU A 151 -26.17 -1.70 3.17
CA GLU A 151 -27.11 -0.97 4.02
C GLU A 151 -28.18 -0.24 3.20
N TYR A 152 -27.79 0.40 2.10
CA TYR A 152 -28.74 1.01 1.17
C TYR A 152 -29.68 -0.02 0.54
N SER A 153 -29.16 -1.15 0.08
CA SER A 153 -29.97 -2.20 -0.55
C SER A 153 -31.03 -2.78 0.40
N GLU A 154 -30.70 -2.89 1.69
CA GLU A 154 -31.57 -3.49 2.71
C GLU A 154 -32.58 -2.48 3.28
N THR A 155 -32.16 -1.23 3.50
CA THR A 155 -32.98 -0.22 4.20
C THR A 155 -33.63 0.80 3.26
N GLY A 156 -33.11 0.94 2.04
CA GLY A 156 -33.44 2.03 1.11
C GLY A 156 -32.88 3.40 1.53
N GLN A 157 -32.11 3.48 2.62
CA GLN A 157 -31.55 4.72 3.16
C GLN A 157 -30.05 4.84 2.86
N GLY A 158 -29.50 6.05 2.97
CA GLY A 158 -28.05 6.23 2.85
C GLY A 158 -27.49 6.25 1.42
N LEU A 159 -28.32 6.29 0.37
CA LEU A 159 -27.85 6.36 -1.03
C LEU A 159 -26.84 7.50 -1.26
N THR A 160 -27.12 8.70 -0.76
CA THR A 160 -26.22 9.85 -0.89
C THR A 160 -24.87 9.58 -0.24
N ARG A 161 -24.86 8.90 0.92
CA ARG A 161 -23.65 8.53 1.65
C ARG A 161 -22.85 7.49 0.86
N ALA A 162 -23.49 6.42 0.40
CA ALA A 162 -22.86 5.36 -0.40
C ALA A 162 -22.27 5.90 -1.71
N ALA A 163 -23.01 6.77 -2.43
CA ALA A 163 -22.54 7.40 -3.64
C ALA A 163 -21.35 8.35 -3.40
N LEU A 164 -21.44 9.21 -2.37
CA LEU A 164 -20.37 10.15 -2.01
C LEU A 164 -19.09 9.40 -1.61
N LEU A 165 -19.22 8.38 -0.76
CA LEU A 165 -18.09 7.55 -0.31
C LEU A 165 -17.45 6.80 -1.47
N THR A 166 -18.25 6.31 -2.40
CA THR A 166 -17.74 5.63 -3.60
C THR A 166 -16.92 6.57 -4.47
N ASN A 167 -17.43 7.77 -4.77
CA ASN A 167 -16.70 8.76 -5.56
C ASN A 167 -15.39 9.18 -4.85
N THR A 168 -15.48 9.45 -3.55
CA THR A 168 -14.31 9.82 -2.73
C THR A 168 -13.27 8.70 -2.72
N ALA A 169 -13.69 7.45 -2.57
CA ALA A 169 -12.78 6.32 -2.59
C ALA A 169 -12.11 6.14 -3.96
N VAL A 170 -12.85 6.31 -5.06
CA VAL A 170 -12.26 6.27 -6.41
C VAL A 170 -11.16 7.31 -6.56
N ASP A 171 -11.38 8.53 -6.05
CA ASP A 171 -10.36 9.59 -6.11
C ASP A 171 -9.16 9.29 -5.21
N PHE A 172 -9.37 8.72 -4.02
CA PHE A 172 -8.27 8.23 -3.18
C PHE A 172 -7.46 7.13 -3.86
N VAL A 173 -8.11 6.16 -4.51
CA VAL A 173 -7.43 5.09 -5.22
C VAL A 173 -6.59 5.64 -6.37
N ARG A 174 -7.13 6.58 -7.16
CA ARG A 174 -6.37 7.24 -8.24
C ARG A 174 -5.14 7.97 -7.71
N SER A 175 -5.31 8.71 -6.61
CA SER A 175 -4.19 9.42 -5.97
C SER A 175 -3.14 8.45 -5.42
N ALA A 176 -3.58 7.36 -4.78
CA ALA A 176 -2.69 6.34 -4.22
C ALA A 176 -1.95 5.56 -5.32
N GLU A 177 -2.61 5.24 -6.43
CA GLU A 177 -2.00 4.63 -7.61
C GLU A 177 -0.93 5.54 -8.22
N TYR A 178 -1.24 6.83 -8.37
CA TYR A 178 -0.29 7.83 -8.84
C TYR A 178 0.94 7.91 -7.90
N GLN A 179 0.72 7.99 -6.59
CA GLN A 179 1.82 8.00 -5.62
C GLN A 179 2.64 6.72 -5.65
N LEU A 180 1.99 5.56 -5.80
CA LEU A 180 2.68 4.28 -5.92
C LEU A 180 3.64 4.31 -7.12
N GLU A 181 3.22 4.78 -8.29
CA GLU A 181 4.09 4.84 -9.48
C GLU A 181 5.38 5.65 -9.24
N HIS A 182 5.27 6.75 -8.49
CA HIS A 182 6.38 7.69 -8.30
C HIS A 182 7.29 7.32 -7.12
N THR A 183 6.80 6.54 -6.16
CA THR A 183 7.54 6.17 -4.95
C THR A 183 8.11 4.75 -5.01
N LEU A 184 7.53 3.90 -5.86
CA LEU A 184 7.91 2.50 -5.97
C LEU A 184 9.28 2.34 -6.62
N LYS A 185 10.24 1.83 -5.86
CA LYS A 185 11.52 1.39 -6.41
C LYS A 185 11.31 0.07 -7.13
N ARG A 186 11.66 0.03 -8.42
CA ARG A 186 11.44 -1.13 -9.29
C ARG A 186 12.73 -1.94 -9.48
N PRO A 187 12.71 -3.27 -9.33
CA PRO A 187 13.86 -4.11 -9.65
C PRO A 187 14.06 -4.18 -11.16
N LYS A 188 15.28 -4.51 -11.61
CA LYS A 188 15.61 -4.60 -13.05
C LYS A 188 14.73 -5.57 -13.83
N ARG A 189 14.21 -6.60 -13.16
CA ARG A 189 13.33 -7.62 -13.73
C ARG A 189 11.94 -7.08 -14.09
N TYR A 190 11.48 -6.02 -13.45
CA TYR A 190 10.12 -5.48 -13.60
C TYR A 190 10.11 -3.96 -13.93
N PRO A 191 10.69 -3.56 -15.08
CA PRO A 191 10.76 -2.15 -15.46
C PRO A 191 9.37 -1.57 -15.82
N ALA A 192 9.19 -0.27 -15.57
CA ALA A 192 7.89 0.41 -15.74
C ALA A 192 7.34 0.39 -17.17
N ASN A 193 8.22 0.38 -18.18
CA ASN A 193 7.84 0.33 -19.59
C ASN A 193 7.15 -0.98 -20.00
N GLN A 194 7.50 -2.08 -19.34
CA GLN A 194 6.91 -3.41 -19.58
C GLN A 194 5.79 -3.71 -18.60
N PHE A 195 5.91 -3.21 -17.36
CA PHE A 195 5.02 -3.50 -16.25
C PHE A 195 4.42 -2.22 -15.63
N PRO A 196 3.54 -1.50 -16.33
CA PRO A 196 2.88 -0.31 -15.79
C PRO A 196 2.00 -0.65 -14.56
N VAL A 197 1.66 0.33 -13.71
CA VAL A 197 1.01 0.10 -12.39
C VAL A 197 -0.20 -0.83 -12.43
N TRP A 198 -1.08 -0.63 -13.41
CA TRP A 198 -2.30 -1.42 -13.56
C TRP A 198 -2.05 -2.94 -13.79
N THR A 199 -0.80 -3.33 -14.10
CA THR A 199 -0.37 -4.72 -14.32
C THR A 199 0.22 -5.38 -13.07
N LEU A 200 0.55 -4.58 -12.05
CA LEU A 200 1.20 -5.06 -10.83
C LEU A 200 0.36 -6.11 -10.06
N PRO A 201 -0.99 -6.05 -10.03
CA PRO A 201 -1.78 -7.13 -9.44
C PRO A 201 -1.56 -8.48 -10.13
N ALA A 202 -1.41 -8.48 -11.46
CA ALA A 202 -1.13 -9.69 -12.23
C ALA A 202 0.28 -10.24 -11.94
N LEU A 203 1.26 -9.37 -11.69
CA LEU A 203 2.60 -9.78 -11.25
C LEU A 203 2.58 -10.42 -9.85
N VAL A 204 1.82 -9.85 -8.92
CA VAL A 204 1.64 -10.44 -7.58
C VAL A 204 1.03 -11.83 -7.71
N PHE A 205 0.00 -11.97 -8.55
CA PHE A 205 -0.62 -13.25 -8.85
C PHE A 205 0.41 -14.23 -9.46
N TYR A 206 1.13 -13.85 -10.51
CA TYR A 206 2.19 -14.67 -11.11
C TYR A 206 3.20 -15.17 -10.09
N ARG A 207 3.71 -14.27 -9.24
CA ARG A 207 4.70 -14.63 -8.22
C ARG A 207 4.15 -15.61 -7.20
N SER A 208 2.88 -15.48 -6.82
CA SER A 208 2.26 -16.29 -5.77
C SER A 208 1.84 -17.69 -6.21
N TYR A 209 1.77 -17.98 -7.52
CA TYR A 209 1.32 -19.27 -8.03
C TYR A 209 2.37 -19.89 -8.95
N GLU A 210 3.09 -20.90 -8.43
CA GLU A 210 4.18 -21.60 -9.13
C GLU A 210 3.75 -22.21 -10.48
N ILE A 211 2.49 -22.62 -10.60
CA ILE A 211 1.89 -23.17 -11.82
C ILE A 211 1.99 -22.23 -13.05
N PHE A 212 2.25 -20.94 -12.84
CA PHE A 212 2.45 -20.00 -13.93
C PHE A 212 3.93 -19.72 -14.23
N HIS A 213 4.88 -20.15 -13.39
CA HIS A 213 6.30 -19.82 -13.54
C HIS A 213 6.94 -20.38 -14.81
N ASP A 214 6.35 -21.43 -15.39
CA ASP A 214 6.75 -21.99 -16.69
C ASP A 214 6.44 -21.05 -17.87
N LYS A 215 5.65 -20.00 -17.65
CA LYS A 215 5.25 -19.02 -18.66
C LYS A 215 5.92 -17.67 -18.36
N PRO A 216 6.28 -16.88 -19.38
CA PRO A 216 6.76 -15.53 -19.16
C PRO A 216 5.68 -14.66 -18.49
N PRO A 217 6.03 -13.81 -17.52
CA PRO A 217 5.08 -13.00 -16.76
C PRO A 217 4.24 -12.08 -17.67
N ASP A 218 4.82 -11.58 -18.75
CA ASP A 218 4.18 -10.70 -19.74
C ASP A 218 2.88 -11.27 -20.32
N LEU A 219 2.75 -12.60 -20.33
CA LEU A 219 1.55 -13.29 -20.81
C LEU A 219 0.34 -13.13 -19.88
N LEU A 220 0.56 -12.96 -18.56
CA LEU A 220 -0.52 -12.68 -17.61
C LEU A 220 -0.95 -11.21 -17.64
N ILE A 221 -0.04 -10.34 -18.05
CA ILE A 221 -0.20 -8.89 -18.08
C ILE A 221 -0.88 -8.43 -19.36
N ASN A 222 -0.78 -9.23 -20.43
CA ASN A 222 -1.46 -8.91 -21.67
C ASN A 222 -2.95 -9.32 -21.61
N PRO A 223 -3.89 -8.36 -21.77
CA PRO A 223 -5.32 -8.65 -21.84
C PRO A 223 -5.72 -9.57 -23.01
N SER A 224 -4.84 -9.87 -23.97
CA SER A 224 -5.13 -10.78 -25.10
C SER A 224 -4.82 -12.27 -24.84
N MET A 225 -4.35 -12.65 -23.64
CA MET A 225 -4.17 -14.04 -23.17
C MET A 225 -5.42 -14.94 -23.27
N ARG A 226 -5.35 -16.28 -23.16
CA ARG A 226 -6.38 -17.15 -22.52
C ARG A 226 -5.60 -18.04 -21.57
N LEU A 227 -5.45 -17.64 -20.30
CA LEU A 227 -4.37 -18.21 -19.49
C LEU A 227 -4.71 -18.58 -18.05
N VAL A 228 -5.93 -18.34 -17.57
CA VAL A 228 -6.28 -18.70 -16.18
C VAL A 228 -7.30 -19.83 -16.22
N PRO A 229 -6.91 -21.07 -15.87
CA PRO A 229 -7.86 -22.16 -15.66
C PRO A 229 -8.81 -21.85 -14.49
N GLU A 230 -10.11 -22.12 -14.64
CA GLU A 230 -11.13 -21.94 -13.58
C GLU A 230 -10.76 -22.64 -12.26
N THR A 231 -10.03 -23.75 -12.34
CA THR A 231 -9.60 -24.55 -11.18
C THR A 231 -8.60 -23.85 -10.27
N VAL A 232 -7.93 -22.80 -10.73
CA VAL A 232 -6.92 -22.05 -9.94
C VAL A 232 -7.56 -20.96 -9.09
N LEU A 233 -8.72 -20.47 -9.51
CA LEU A 233 -9.33 -19.26 -8.97
C LEU A 233 -10.15 -19.53 -7.70
N HIS A 234 -10.72 -20.72 -7.56
CA HIS A 234 -11.65 -21.00 -6.47
C HIS A 234 -11.02 -20.95 -5.07
N GLY A 235 -11.48 -19.97 -4.27
CA GLY A 235 -11.33 -19.98 -2.81
C GLY A 235 -10.06 -19.31 -2.26
N CYS A 236 -9.30 -18.59 -3.09
CA CYS A 236 -8.15 -17.83 -2.61
C CYS A 236 -8.47 -16.33 -2.45
N ASP A 237 -8.11 -15.76 -1.30
CA ASP A 237 -8.22 -14.32 -1.02
C ASP A 237 -7.54 -13.46 -2.10
N GLN A 238 -6.51 -14.02 -2.77
CA GLN A 238 -5.74 -13.36 -3.81
C GLN A 238 -6.53 -13.03 -5.07
N GLU A 239 -7.47 -13.89 -5.46
CA GLU A 239 -8.38 -13.61 -6.56
C GLU A 239 -9.23 -12.35 -6.27
N ARG A 240 -9.69 -12.23 -5.01
CA ARG A 240 -10.64 -11.21 -4.59
C ARG A 240 -10.08 -9.82 -4.75
N TYR A 241 -8.84 -9.56 -4.34
CA TYR A 241 -8.27 -8.21 -4.36
C TYR A 241 -7.43 -7.91 -5.61
N CYS A 242 -6.89 -8.93 -6.31
CA CYS A 242 -6.27 -8.69 -7.63
C CYS A 242 -7.32 -8.45 -8.72
N PHE A 243 -8.61 -8.54 -8.38
CA PHE A 243 -9.73 -8.44 -9.32
C PHE A 243 -9.61 -9.45 -10.46
N CYS A 244 -8.97 -10.60 -10.22
CA CYS A 244 -8.64 -11.57 -11.25
C CYS A 244 -9.88 -12.05 -12.01
N SER A 245 -11.01 -12.25 -11.30
CA SER A 245 -12.30 -12.61 -11.90
C SER A 245 -12.84 -11.52 -12.83
N VAL A 246 -12.77 -10.25 -12.41
CA VAL A 246 -13.19 -9.09 -13.23
C VAL A 246 -12.29 -8.95 -14.46
N TYR A 247 -10.96 -9.08 -14.28
CA TYR A 247 -10.01 -9.09 -15.38
C TYR A 247 -10.25 -10.24 -16.36
N ALA A 248 -10.54 -11.44 -15.85
CA ALA A 248 -10.86 -12.61 -16.67
C ALA A 248 -12.19 -12.44 -17.43
N ALA A 249 -13.20 -11.84 -16.81
CA ALA A 249 -14.49 -11.55 -17.45
C ALA A 249 -14.35 -10.52 -18.58
N LEU A 250 -13.64 -9.41 -18.33
CA LEU A 250 -13.33 -8.40 -19.36
C LEU A 250 -12.56 -9.01 -20.54
N LYS A 251 -11.62 -9.90 -20.24
CA LYS A 251 -10.83 -10.65 -21.21
C LYS A 251 -11.70 -11.56 -22.09
N PHE A 252 -12.64 -12.30 -21.50
CA PHE A 252 -13.61 -13.10 -22.26
C PHE A 252 -14.43 -12.22 -23.22
N TYR A 253 -14.91 -11.07 -22.73
CA TYR A 253 -15.67 -10.12 -23.54
C TYR A 253 -14.87 -9.56 -24.72
N LEU A 254 -13.60 -9.17 -24.50
CA LEU A 254 -12.73 -8.63 -25.55
C LEU A 254 -12.30 -9.68 -26.57
N SER A 255 -12.10 -10.94 -26.17
CA SER A 255 -11.78 -12.03 -27.09
C SER A 255 -12.98 -12.45 -27.94
N GLY A 256 -14.18 -12.46 -27.38
CA GLY A 256 -15.41 -12.78 -28.12
C GLY A 256 -15.71 -11.83 -29.29
N HIS A 257 -15.19 -10.60 -29.23
CA HIS A 257 -15.32 -9.62 -30.31
C HIS A 257 -14.27 -9.73 -31.43
N LYS A 258 -13.13 -10.39 -31.19
CA LYS A 258 -12.06 -10.51 -32.21
C LYS A 258 -12.27 -11.66 -33.18
N ASP A 259 -13.03 -12.68 -32.80
CA ASP A 259 -13.21 -13.91 -33.59
C ASP A 259 -14.50 -13.94 -34.43
N ASN A 260 -15.25 -12.82 -34.56
CA ASN A 260 -16.43 -12.81 -35.44
C ASN A 260 -16.85 -11.38 -35.91
N PRO A 261 -16.49 -10.94 -37.13
CA PRO A 261 -17.04 -9.71 -37.71
C PRO A 261 -18.39 -9.94 -38.43
N SER A 262 -18.98 -11.13 -38.34
CA SER A 262 -20.24 -11.45 -39.01
C SER A 262 -21.06 -12.44 -38.20
N LEU A 263 -21.76 -11.97 -37.17
CA LEU A 263 -23.04 -12.54 -36.74
C LEU A 263 -23.81 -11.48 -35.97
N SER A 264 -24.68 -10.84 -36.75
CA SER A 264 -25.89 -10.12 -36.39
C SER A 264 -26.48 -10.46 -35.03
N LEU A 265 -26.95 -9.39 -34.35
CA LEU A 265 -28.17 -9.32 -33.56
C LEU A 265 -28.99 -10.63 -33.58
N HIS A 266 -28.91 -11.43 -32.51
CA HIS A 266 -30.09 -12.01 -31.84
C HIS A 266 -29.71 -12.91 -30.65
N ARG A 267 -30.30 -12.58 -29.50
CA ARG A 267 -30.48 -13.40 -28.27
C ARG A 267 -29.18 -13.63 -27.48
N HIS A 268 -29.07 -13.38 -26.18
CA HIS A 268 -30.02 -13.10 -25.11
C HIS A 268 -29.33 -12.14 -24.14
N ILE A 269 -30.00 -11.05 -23.77
CA ILE A 269 -29.79 -10.40 -22.47
C ILE A 269 -30.57 -11.24 -21.45
N PRO A 270 -29.93 -11.87 -20.45
CA PRO A 270 -30.60 -12.12 -19.19
C PRO A 270 -30.47 -10.87 -18.33
N HIS A 271 -31.64 -10.31 -18.03
CA HIS A 271 -31.97 -9.37 -16.97
C HIS A 271 -30.83 -8.92 -16.04
N ILE A 272 -30.56 -7.63 -16.11
CA ILE A 272 -30.35 -6.81 -14.92
C ILE A 272 -31.60 -6.98 -14.02
N ARG A 273 -31.42 -7.77 -12.96
CA ARG A 273 -32.19 -7.81 -11.70
C ARG A 273 -31.19 -8.41 -10.71
N GLY A 274 -30.76 -7.76 -9.65
CA GLY A 274 -31.09 -6.51 -8.97
C GLY A 274 -30.34 -6.59 -7.64
N PHE A 275 -30.05 -5.44 -7.03
CA PHE A 275 -29.51 -5.29 -5.67
C PHE A 275 -28.23 -6.08 -5.33
#